data_AF-A0A6J6FVD6-F1
#
_entry.id   AF-A0A6J6FVD6-F1
#
_cell.length_a   1.000
_cell.length_b   1.000
_cell.length_c   1.000
_cell.angle_alpha   90.00
_cell.angle_beta   90.00
_cell.angle_gamma   90.00
#
_symmetry.space_group_name_H-M   'P 1'
#
loop_
_entity.id
_entity.type
_entity.pdbx_description
1 polymer ?
#
loop_
_entity_poly.entity_id
_entity_poly.type
_entity_poly.pdbx_seq_one_letter_code
_entity_poly.pdbx_strand_id
1 'polypeptide(L)' 'MTAALSEDRLQELTKAVPLQRMATADEVAGVVAFLASSDAAYITGALIPVDGGLGMGH' A
#
# COMPACT_ATOMS: atom_id res chain seq x y z
N MET A 1 1.46 8.48 11.17
CA MET A 1 2.84 8.01 11.41
C MET A 1 3.87 8.66 10.47
N THR A 2 3.55 8.94 9.20
CA THR A 2 4.50 9.58 8.26
C THR A 2 4.68 11.09 8.43
N ALA A 3 3.74 11.77 9.09
CA ALA A 3 3.80 13.23 9.32
C ALA A 3 5.01 13.72 10.15
N ALA A 4 5.76 12.80 10.78
CA ALA A 4 6.96 13.10 11.56
C ALA A 4 8.28 12.83 10.79
N LEU A 5 8.22 12.44 9.51
CA LEU A 5 9.40 12.19 8.69
C LEU A 5 9.96 13.49 8.14
N SER A 6 11.29 13.61 8.07
CA SER A 6 11.92 14.67 7.29
C SER A 6 11.66 14.47 5.79
N GLU A 7 11.65 15.57 5.04
CA GLU A 7 11.43 15.56 3.59
C GLU A 7 12.42 14.61 2.87
N ASP A 8 13.70 14.67 3.24
CA ASP A 8 14.74 13.80 2.68
C ASP A 8 14.43 12.31 2.90
N ARG A 9 13.96 11.96 4.11
CA ARG A 9 13.61 10.58 4.46
C ARG A 9 12.39 10.10 3.66
N LEU A 10 11.42 10.99 3.42
CA LEU A 10 10.23 10.70 2.64
C LEU A 10 10.56 10.50 1.16
N GLN A 11 11.48 11.30 0.62
CA GLN A 11 12.00 11.15 -0.74
C GLN A 11 12.78 9.83 -0.92
N GLU A 12 13.64 9.48 0.03
CA GLU A 12 14.37 8.20 0.01
C GLU A 12 13.41 7.00 0.00
N LEU A 13 12.39 7.01 0.85
CA LEU A 13 11.38 5.97 0.89
C LEU A 13 10.60 5.89 -0.43
N THR A 14 10.24 7.05 -0.99
CA THR A 14 9.51 7.12 -2.26
C THR A 14 10.31 6.51 -3.42
N LYS A 15 11.63 6.71 -3.46
CA LYS A 15 12.52 6.12 -4.47
C LYS A 15 12.56 4.59 -4.41
N ALA A 16 12.39 4.01 -3.23
CA ALA A 16 12.39 2.55 -3.05
C ALA A 16 11.06 1.91 -3.51
N VAL A 17 9.97 2.68 -3.61
CA VAL A 17 8.68 2.19 -4.11
C VAL A 17 8.73 2.12 -5.64
N PRO A 18 8.47 0.96 -6.28
CA PRO A 18 8.46 0.85 -7.75
C PRO A 18 7.52 1.83 -8.46
N LEU A 19 6.36 2.15 -7.88
CA LEU A 19 5.44 3.18 -8.40
C LEU A 19 5.93 4.63 -8.21
N GLN A 20 7.09 4.85 -7.58
CA GLN A 20 7.75 6.14 -7.37
C GLN A 20 6.85 7.20 -6.71
N ARG A 21 5.92 6.76 -5.86
CA ARG A 21 5.04 7.63 -5.08
C ARG A 21 4.56 6.92 -3.84
N MET A 22 4.09 7.71 -2.87
CA MET A 22 3.36 7.17 -1.74
C MET A 22 1.91 6.91 -2.10
N ALA A 23 1.36 5.83 -1.54
CA ALA A 23 -0.06 5.54 -1.63
C ALA A 23 -0.85 6.60 -0.85
N THR A 24 -2.04 6.93 -1.35
CA THR A 24 -3.02 7.72 -0.59
C THR A 24 -3.79 6.81 0.36
N ALA A 25 -4.46 7.41 1.35
CA ALA A 25 -5.34 6.67 2.25
C ALA A 25 -6.50 6.00 1.48
N ASP A 26 -7.02 6.66 0.44
CA ASP A 26 -8.13 6.16 -0.37
C ASP A 26 -7.76 4.93 -1.19
N GLU A 27 -6.50 4.82 -1.65
CA GLU A 27 -6.03 3.64 -2.37
C GLU A 27 -6.00 2.40 -1.48
N VAL A 28 -5.59 2.56 -0.22
CA VAL A 28 -5.65 1.48 0.78
C VAL A 28 -7.11 1.17 1.14
N ALA A 29 -7.93 2.20 1.36
CA ALA A 29 -9.34 2.05 1.68
C ALA A 29 -10.12 1.35 0.55
N GLY A 30 -9.79 1.60 -0.72
CA GLY A 30 -10.40 0.95 -1.87
C GLY A 30 -10.18 -0.57 -1.88
N VAL A 31 -8.96 -1.03 -1.56
CA VAL A 31 -8.67 -2.47 -1.45
C VAL A 31 -9.42 -3.09 -0.27
N VAL A 32 -9.48 -2.39 0.88
CA VAL A 32 -10.27 -2.85 2.03
C VAL A 32 -11.75 -2.94 1.70
N ALA A 33 -12.31 -1.95 0.99
CA ALA A 33 -13.70 -1.94 0.58
C ALA A 33 -14.02 -3.10 -0.37
N PHE A 34 -13.13 -3.42 -1.31
CA PHE A 34 -13.24 -4.61 -2.16
C PHE A 34 -13.22 -5.90 -1.33
N LEU A 35 -12.26 -6.04 -0.41
CA LEU A 35 -12.17 -7.24 0.43
C LEU A 35 -13.37 -7.43 1.37
N ALA A 36 -14.03 -6.35 1.75
CA ALA A 36 -15.26 -6.38 2.53
C ALA A 36 -16.52 -6.59 1.69
N SER A 37 -16.43 -6.55 0.35
CA SER A 37 -17.59 -6.68 -0.54
C SER A 37 -17.92 -8.15 -0.85
N SER A 38 -19.09 -8.37 -1.46
CA SER A 38 -19.50 -9.68 -1.97
C SER A 38 -18.58 -10.21 -3.08
N ASP A 39 -17.85 -9.34 -3.77
CA ASP A 39 -16.99 -9.73 -4.90
C ASP A 39 -15.76 -10.50 -4.43
N ALA A 40 -15.37 -10.32 -3.16
CA ALA A 40 -14.27 -11.01 -2.51
C ALA A 40 -14.71 -12.23 -1.67
N ALA A 41 -15.96 -12.71 -1.81
CA ALA A 41 -16.57 -13.68 -0.88
C ALA A 41 -15.83 -15.03 -0.73
N TYR A 42 -14.94 -15.39 -1.66
CA TYR A 42 -14.16 -16.63 -1.60
C TYR A 42 -12.66 -16.39 -1.26
N ILE A 43 -12.29 -15.16 -0.92
CA ILE A 43 -10.93 -14.79 -0.52
C ILE A 43 -10.83 -14.91 1.00
N THR A 44 -9.99 -15.83 1.48
CA THR A 44 -9.69 -15.98 2.91
C THR A 44 -8.25 -16.43 3.10
N GLY A 45 -7.63 -16.06 4.22
CA GLY A 45 -6.25 -16.40 4.56
C GLY A 45 -5.16 -15.75 3.68
N ALA A 46 -5.53 -14.86 2.77
CA ALA A 46 -4.59 -14.17 1.88
C ALA A 46 -4.06 -12.87 2.52
N LEU A 47 -2.78 -12.58 2.26
CA LEU A 47 -2.16 -11.28 2.51
C LEU A 47 -2.05 -10.54 1.18
N ILE A 48 -2.62 -9.33 1.10
CA ILE A 48 -2.57 -8.50 -0.11
C ILE A 48 -1.74 -7.25 0.19
N PRO A 49 -0.50 -7.16 -0.30
CA PRO A 49 0.32 -5.95 -0.18
C PRO A 49 -0.31 -4.79 -0.94
N VAL A 50 -0.42 -3.64 -0.27
CA VAL A 50 -0.86 -2.36 -0.87
C VAL A 50 0.25 -1.33 -0.66
N ASP A 51 1.40 -1.58 -1.27
CA ASP A 51 2.66 -0.89 -0.96
C ASP A 51 3.36 -0.31 -2.20
N GLY A 52 2.67 -0.28 -3.35
CA GLY A 52 3.24 0.19 -4.62
C GLY A 52 4.40 -0.67 -5.13
N GLY A 53 4.51 -1.92 -4.67
CA GLY A 53 5.53 -2.88 -5.09
C GLY A 53 6.76 -2.94 -4.18
N LEU A 54 6.76 -2.24 -3.04
CA LEU A 54 7.92 -2.16 -2.14
C LEU A 54 8.35 -3.54 -1.61
N GLY A 55 7.41 -4.44 -1.35
CA GLY A 55 7.66 -5.81 -0.89
C GLY A 55 7.89 -6.84 -2.00
N MET A 56 8.00 -6.45 -3.28
CA MET A 56 8.25 -7.42 -4.35
C MET A 56 9.65 -8.05 -4.23
N GLY A 57 9.73 -9.38 -4.15
CA GLY A 57 11.00 -10.12 -4.24
C GLY A 57 11.34 -11.06 -3.06
N HIS A 58 10.38 -11.38 -2.19
CA HIS A 58 10.50 -12.45 -1.19
C HIS A 58 9.55 -13.62 -1.47
#